data_AF-J6LDL1-F1
#
_entry.id   AF-J6LDL1-F1
#
_cell.length_a   1.000
_cell.length_b   1.000
_cell.length_c   1.000
_cell.angle_alpha   90.00
_cell.angle_beta   90.00
_cell.angle_gamma   90.00
#
_symmetry.space_group_name_H-M   'P 1'
#
loop_
_entity.id
_entity.type
_entity.pdbx_description
1 polymer ?
#
loop_
_entity_poly.entity_id
_entity_poly.type
_entity_poly.pdbx_seq_one_letter_code
_entity_poly.pdbx_strand_id
1 'polypeptide(L)'
;MIAGFEGAGYGRPVLRRALRADEREALVARVARLRAALVPFGPADRQALGAALAGMMMVYPSMQRAGDEAAAVAAGYLAALAGRPRWAIELVCDRVRTGRVAECREFCPSAPKLAALSDAELIPYRMAIHRLDAVLVATVVLPAPAKSRPRVSRPARSPADAASPAGGHLSRVLADLEARREARSTPDAER
;
A
#
# COMPACT_ATOMS: atom_id res chain seq x y z
N MET A 1 18.86 -6.27 -5.62
CA MET A 1 18.19 -6.40 -4.31
C MET A 1 19.21 -6.02 -3.23
N ILE A 2 19.20 -4.77 -2.77
CA ILE A 2 20.29 -4.15 -1.97
C ILE A 2 19.71 -3.42 -0.75
N ALA A 3 19.19 -4.17 0.21
CA ALA A 3 18.94 -3.72 1.59
C ALA A 3 18.56 -4.97 2.39
N GLY A 4 19.38 -5.32 3.39
CA GLY A 4 18.98 -6.28 4.41
C GLY A 4 18.49 -5.48 5.61
N PHE A 5 17.23 -5.66 5.99
CA PHE A 5 16.75 -5.20 7.29
C PHE A 5 17.20 -6.23 8.33
N GLU A 6 18.33 -6.00 8.98
CA GLU A 6 18.69 -6.73 10.20
C GLU A 6 18.06 -6.03 11.39
N GLY A 7 17.10 -6.71 12.05
CA GLY A 7 16.47 -6.27 13.29
C GLY A 7 14.95 -6.17 13.20
N ALA A 8 14.27 -7.06 13.91
CA ALA A 8 12.85 -6.92 14.22
C ALA A 8 12.66 -5.68 15.10
N GLY A 9 12.05 -4.63 14.54
CA GLY A 9 11.70 -3.39 15.26
C GLY A 9 12.55 -2.21 14.82
N TYR A 10 11.95 -1.28 14.05
CA TYR A 10 12.35 0.12 13.84
C TYR A 10 13.86 0.45 13.73
N GLY A 11 14.69 -0.50 13.30
CA GLY A 11 16.12 -0.30 13.13
C GLY A 11 16.41 0.62 11.96
N ARG A 12 17.33 1.57 12.14
CA ARG A 12 17.88 2.32 11.00
C ARG A 12 18.44 1.31 9.99
N PRO A 13 18.12 1.42 8.69
CA PRO A 13 18.63 0.49 7.70
C PRO A 13 20.17 0.56 7.69
N VAL A 14 20.80 -0.60 7.53
CA VAL A 14 22.25 -0.74 7.41
C VAL A 14 22.58 -1.17 6.00
N LEU A 15 23.54 -0.50 5.37
CA LEU A 15 23.96 -0.82 4.01
C LEU A 15 25.13 -1.80 4.03
N ARG A 16 25.06 -2.80 3.15
CA ARG A 16 26.17 -3.76 2.93
C ARG A 16 27.32 -3.19 2.10
N ARG A 17 27.08 -2.06 1.42
CA ARG A 17 28.05 -1.30 0.65
C ARG A 17 27.63 0.17 0.58
N ALA A 18 28.58 1.05 0.29
CA ALA A 18 28.25 2.43 -0.04
C ALA A 18 27.34 2.50 -1.27
N LEU A 19 26.41 3.46 -1.26
CA LEU A 19 25.64 3.84 -2.44
C LEU A 19 26.60 4.42 -3.49
N ARG A 20 26.40 4.04 -4.75
CA ARG A 20 27.08 4.70 -5.86
C ARG A 20 26.49 6.10 -6.08
N ALA A 21 27.23 6.95 -6.80
CA ALA A 21 26.81 8.33 -7.05
C ALA A 21 25.46 8.40 -7.81
N ASP A 22 25.30 7.57 -8.84
CA ASP A 22 24.08 7.42 -9.64
C ASP A 22 22.90 6.91 -8.80
N GLU A 23 23.12 5.93 -7.94
CA GLU A 23 22.08 5.42 -7.02
C GLU A 23 21.62 6.49 -6.04
N ARG A 24 22.56 7.24 -5.47
CA ARG A 24 22.27 8.33 -4.54
C ARG A 24 21.47 9.43 -5.24
N GLU A 25 21.90 9.84 -6.44
CA GLU A 25 21.20 10.83 -7.25
C GLU A 25 19.76 10.38 -7.58
N ALA A 26 19.58 9.13 -8.02
CA ALA A 26 18.26 8.58 -8.32
C ALA A 26 17.32 8.57 -7.10
N LEU A 27 17.85 8.23 -5.91
CA LEU A 27 17.09 8.26 -4.65
C LEU A 27 16.70 9.71 -4.27
N VAL A 28 17.62 10.66 -4.38
CA VAL A 28 17.36 12.09 -4.12
C VAL A 28 16.28 12.62 -5.07
N ALA A 29 16.41 12.34 -6.37
CA ALA A 29 15.42 12.73 -7.37
C ALA A 29 14.05 12.07 -7.11
N ARG A 30 14.02 10.83 -6.60
CA ARG A 30 12.77 10.17 -6.21
C ARG A 30 12.13 10.84 -4.99
N VAL A 31 12.91 11.18 -3.96
CA VAL A 31 12.41 11.91 -2.78
C VAL A 31 11.86 13.28 -3.19
N ALA A 32 12.57 14.02 -4.04
CA ALA A 32 12.12 15.32 -4.54
C ALA A 32 10.77 15.22 -5.26
N ARG A 33 10.60 14.23 -6.15
CA ARG A 33 9.31 13.98 -6.83
C ARG A 33 8.18 13.64 -5.87
N LEU A 34 8.44 12.81 -4.86
CA LEU A 34 7.43 12.46 -3.86
C LEU A 34 7.03 13.68 -3.02
N ARG A 35 7.99 14.52 -2.61
CA ARG A 35 7.71 15.77 -1.88
C ARG A 35 6.91 16.76 -2.73
N ALA A 36 7.26 16.91 -4.00
CA ALA A 36 6.50 17.74 -4.94
C ALA A 36 5.04 17.26 -5.10
N ALA A 37 4.81 15.95 -5.12
CA ALA A 37 3.46 15.40 -5.17
C ALA A 37 2.65 15.67 -3.87
N LEU A 38 3.31 15.90 -2.73
CA LEU A 38 2.64 16.19 -1.45
C LEU A 38 2.40 17.68 -1.19
N VAL A 39 2.72 18.55 -2.15
CA VAL A 39 2.48 19.99 -2.03
C VAL A 39 0.97 20.25 -1.84
N PRO A 40 0.56 21.01 -0.81
CA PRO A 40 -0.85 21.37 -0.62
C PRO A 40 -1.44 22.09 -1.83
N PHE A 41 -2.74 21.89 -2.07
CA PHE A 41 -3.43 22.60 -3.15
C PHE A 41 -3.40 24.12 -2.93
N GLY A 42 -3.38 24.88 -4.03
CA GLY A 42 -3.35 26.33 -4.01
C GLY A 42 -4.67 26.97 -4.49
N PRO A 43 -4.73 28.31 -4.57
CA PRO A 43 -5.89 29.03 -5.10
C PRO A 43 -6.28 28.59 -6.52
N ALA A 44 -5.31 28.26 -7.36
CA ALA A 44 -5.52 27.80 -8.74
C ALA A 44 -6.27 26.45 -8.82
N ASP A 45 -6.24 25.63 -7.77
CA ASP A 45 -6.89 24.33 -7.72
C ASP A 45 -8.36 24.39 -7.27
N ARG A 46 -8.79 25.53 -6.71
CA ARG A 46 -10.11 25.65 -6.05
C ARG A 46 -11.27 25.32 -6.97
N GLN A 47 -11.21 25.74 -8.23
CA GLN A 47 -12.27 25.44 -9.19
C GLN A 47 -12.38 23.94 -9.49
N ALA A 48 -11.24 23.27 -9.72
CA ALA A 48 -11.21 21.83 -9.98
C ALA A 48 -11.67 21.03 -8.76
N LEU A 49 -11.21 21.40 -7.56
CA LEU A 49 -11.65 20.77 -6.31
C LEU A 49 -13.12 21.02 -6.02
N GLY A 50 -13.64 22.23 -6.31
CA GLY A 50 -15.07 22.53 -6.23
C GLY A 50 -15.90 21.61 -7.13
N ALA A 51 -15.45 21.39 -8.37
CA ALA A 51 -16.10 20.45 -9.28
C ALA A 51 -16.05 18.99 -8.78
N ALA A 52 -14.91 18.55 -8.23
CA ALA A 52 -14.77 17.21 -7.65
C ALA A 52 -15.70 17.00 -6.44
N LEU A 53 -15.78 17.99 -5.55
CA LEU A 53 -16.68 17.98 -4.39
C LEU A 53 -18.15 17.97 -4.82
N ALA A 54 -18.53 18.84 -5.77
CA ALA A 54 -19.88 18.86 -6.31
C ALA A 54 -20.23 17.51 -6.95
N GLY A 55 -19.35 16.94 -7.77
CA GLY A 55 -19.55 15.64 -8.40
C GLY A 55 -19.71 14.49 -7.40
N MET A 56 -18.99 14.54 -6.28
CA MET A 56 -19.18 13.63 -5.15
C MET A 56 -20.53 13.86 -4.45
N MET A 57 -20.94 15.11 -4.22
CA MET A 57 -22.20 15.42 -3.52
C MET A 57 -23.45 15.07 -4.33
N MET A 58 -23.39 15.13 -5.66
CA MET A 58 -24.55 14.85 -6.53
C MET A 58 -25.14 13.44 -6.38
N VAL A 59 -24.33 12.45 -5.97
CA VAL A 59 -24.85 11.08 -5.76
C VAL A 59 -25.66 10.94 -4.47
N TYR A 60 -25.70 11.99 -3.62
CA TYR A 60 -26.47 12.02 -2.38
C TYR A 60 -27.65 12.99 -2.51
N PRO A 61 -28.90 12.51 -2.51
CA PRO A 61 -30.08 13.37 -2.63
C PRO A 61 -30.14 14.47 -1.54
N SER A 62 -29.67 14.19 -0.33
CA SER A 62 -29.63 15.15 0.79
C SER A 62 -28.67 16.33 0.59
N MET A 63 -27.76 16.24 -0.38
CA MET A 63 -26.74 17.27 -0.66
C MET A 63 -27.00 18.00 -1.98
N GLN A 64 -28.14 17.76 -2.64
CA GLN A 64 -28.56 18.47 -3.83
C GLN A 64 -29.03 19.88 -3.45
N ARG A 65 -28.08 20.79 -3.29
CA ARG A 65 -28.31 22.22 -3.02
C ARG A 65 -28.00 23.05 -4.26
N ALA A 66 -28.63 24.21 -4.39
CA ALA A 66 -28.45 25.12 -5.52
C ALA A 66 -27.93 26.49 -5.06
N GLY A 67 -27.28 27.21 -5.97
CA GLY A 67 -26.85 28.59 -5.76
C GLY A 67 -25.85 28.75 -4.61
N ASP A 68 -26.05 29.78 -3.80
CA ASP A 68 -25.11 30.22 -2.77
C ASP A 68 -24.86 29.18 -1.67
N GLU A 69 -25.85 28.34 -1.38
CA GLU A 69 -25.73 27.32 -0.34
C GLU A 69 -24.74 26.22 -0.76
N ALA A 70 -24.74 25.83 -2.04
CA ALA A 70 -23.78 24.88 -2.58
C ALA A 70 -22.35 25.44 -2.54
N ALA A 71 -22.18 26.73 -2.85
CA ALA A 71 -20.90 27.41 -2.77
C ALA A 71 -20.36 27.47 -1.32
N ALA A 72 -21.23 27.79 -0.35
CA ALA A 72 -20.87 27.82 1.07
C ALA A 72 -20.45 26.43 1.59
N VAL A 73 -21.19 25.38 1.22
CA VAL A 73 -20.83 23.99 1.57
C VAL A 73 -19.47 23.63 0.98
N ALA A 74 -19.25 23.87 -0.32
CA ALA A 74 -17.97 23.58 -0.96
C ALA A 74 -16.80 24.34 -0.29
N ALA A 75 -17.00 25.61 0.06
CA ALA A 75 -16.00 26.40 0.79
C ALA A 75 -15.67 25.80 2.17
N GLY A 76 -16.66 25.30 2.91
CA GLY A 76 -16.45 24.61 4.18
C GLY A 76 -15.61 23.34 4.05
N TYR A 77 -15.84 22.55 3.00
CA TYR A 77 -15.01 21.38 2.70
C TYR A 77 -13.58 21.79 2.33
N LEU A 78 -13.41 22.77 1.44
CA LEU A 78 -12.08 23.25 1.06
C LEU A 78 -11.28 23.77 2.26
N ALA A 79 -11.93 24.43 3.22
CA ALA A 79 -11.30 24.86 4.46
C ALA A 79 -10.80 23.67 5.29
N ALA A 80 -11.62 22.63 5.47
CA ALA A 80 -11.22 21.42 6.20
C ALA A 80 -10.09 20.62 5.50
N LEU A 81 -10.04 20.71 4.17
CA LEU A 81 -9.06 20.01 3.34
C LEU A 81 -7.74 20.78 3.18
N ALA A 82 -7.63 22.01 3.69
CA ALA A 82 -6.41 22.80 3.64
C ALA A 82 -5.19 21.99 4.11
N GLY A 83 -4.05 22.16 3.42
CA GLY A 83 -2.82 21.42 3.72
C GLY A 83 -2.69 20.06 3.01
N ARG A 84 -3.67 19.65 2.19
CA ARG A 84 -3.62 18.38 1.43
C ARG A 84 -3.40 18.64 -0.05
N PRO A 85 -2.74 17.72 -0.77
CA PRO A 85 -2.55 17.86 -2.21
C PRO A 85 -3.86 17.60 -2.96
N ARG A 86 -4.04 18.32 -4.08
CA ARG A 86 -5.25 18.22 -4.93
C ARG A 86 -5.58 16.79 -5.34
N TRP A 87 -4.59 16.04 -5.84
CA TRP A 87 -4.82 14.69 -6.37
C TRP A 87 -5.40 13.73 -5.33
N ALA A 88 -5.04 13.88 -4.05
CA ALA A 88 -5.53 12.99 -2.98
C ALA A 88 -7.01 13.27 -2.71
N ILE A 89 -7.39 14.54 -2.71
CA ILE A 89 -8.78 14.96 -2.54
C ILE A 89 -9.63 14.45 -3.71
N GLU A 90 -9.17 14.65 -4.95
CA GLU A 90 -9.87 14.18 -6.16
C GLU A 90 -10.04 12.66 -6.15
N LEU A 91 -8.99 11.91 -5.79
CA LEU A 91 -9.02 10.46 -5.68
C LEU A 91 -10.03 9.98 -4.64
N VAL A 92 -10.09 10.63 -3.47
CA VAL A 92 -11.07 10.27 -2.45
C VAL A 92 -12.48 10.63 -2.88
N CYS A 93 -12.70 11.81 -3.46
CA CYS A 93 -14.00 12.20 -4.02
C CYS A 93 -14.50 11.18 -5.05
N ASP A 94 -13.60 10.71 -5.93
CA ASP A 94 -13.91 9.67 -6.92
C ASP A 94 -14.28 8.33 -6.27
N ARG A 95 -13.52 7.89 -5.26
CA ARG A 95 -13.81 6.63 -4.55
C ARG A 95 -15.12 6.68 -3.78
N VAL A 96 -15.45 7.82 -3.17
CA VAL A 96 -16.73 8.03 -2.49
C VAL A 96 -17.86 7.99 -3.52
N ARG A 97 -17.76 8.77 -4.60
CA ARG A 97 -18.73 8.84 -5.70
C ARG A 97 -19.00 7.48 -6.35
N THR A 98 -17.98 6.61 -6.43
CA THR A 98 -18.08 5.26 -7.02
C THR A 98 -18.43 4.16 -6.00
N GLY A 99 -18.73 4.52 -4.75
CA GLY A 99 -19.15 3.56 -3.71
C GLY A 99 -18.03 2.64 -3.19
N ARG A 100 -16.76 2.97 -3.48
CA ARG A 100 -15.57 2.22 -3.02
C ARG A 100 -15.21 2.49 -1.56
N VAL A 101 -15.83 3.49 -0.93
CA VAL A 101 -15.71 3.78 0.50
C VAL A 101 -16.98 3.31 1.20
N ALA A 102 -16.92 2.15 1.85
CA ALA A 102 -18.11 1.45 2.39
C ALA A 102 -18.91 2.32 3.38
N GLU A 103 -18.21 3.01 4.28
CA GLU A 103 -18.77 3.90 5.29
C GLU A 103 -19.43 5.18 4.73
N CYS A 104 -19.29 5.45 3.44
CA CYS A 104 -19.89 6.60 2.76
C CYS A 104 -20.98 6.20 1.75
N ARG A 105 -21.43 4.95 1.73
CA ARG A 105 -22.41 4.49 0.74
C ARG A 105 -23.79 5.11 0.94
N GLU A 106 -24.22 5.25 2.19
CA GLU A 106 -25.55 5.73 2.55
C GLU A 106 -25.58 7.25 2.74
N PHE A 107 -24.49 7.82 3.25
CA PHE A 107 -24.41 9.23 3.61
C PHE A 107 -23.15 9.89 3.03
N CYS A 108 -23.31 11.15 2.60
CA CYS A 108 -22.18 11.97 2.17
C CYS A 108 -21.20 12.13 3.36
N PRO A 109 -19.88 11.90 3.18
CA PRO A 109 -18.93 12.08 4.26
C PRO A 109 -18.92 13.54 4.69
N SER A 110 -18.82 13.79 6.01
CA SER A 110 -18.57 15.14 6.52
C SER A 110 -17.19 15.66 6.08
N ALA A 111 -16.99 16.98 6.14
CA ALA A 111 -15.71 17.58 5.78
C ALA A 111 -14.50 17.02 6.58
N PRO A 112 -14.58 16.82 7.92
CA PRO A 112 -13.51 16.15 8.67
C PRO A 112 -13.28 14.69 8.25
N LYS A 113 -14.35 13.98 7.89
CA LYS A 113 -14.24 12.59 7.43
C LYS A 113 -13.53 12.51 6.08
N LEU A 114 -13.87 13.39 5.14
CA LEU A 114 -13.21 13.48 3.84
C LEU A 114 -11.73 13.86 3.99
N ALA A 115 -11.41 14.73 4.94
CA ALA A 115 -10.04 15.09 5.30
C ALA A 115 -9.24 13.89 5.83
N ALA A 116 -9.81 13.10 6.73
CA ALA A 116 -9.19 11.88 7.25
C ALA A 116 -8.95 10.81 6.16
N LEU A 117 -9.93 10.62 5.27
CA LEU A 117 -9.78 9.75 4.10
C LEU A 117 -8.65 10.21 3.18
N SER A 118 -8.56 11.53 2.94
CA SER A 118 -7.48 12.12 2.15
C SER A 118 -6.12 11.91 2.80
N ASP A 119 -6.02 12.04 4.13
CA ASP A 119 -4.77 11.79 4.86
C ASP A 119 -4.31 10.33 4.77
N ALA A 120 -5.24 9.38 4.77
CA ALA A 120 -4.94 7.97 4.61
C ALA A 120 -4.24 7.68 3.27
N GLU A 121 -4.64 8.35 2.19
CA GLU A 121 -3.98 8.25 0.88
C GLU A 121 -2.53 8.80 0.89
N LEU A 122 -2.19 9.70 1.82
CA LEU A 122 -0.85 10.28 1.91
C LEU A 122 0.13 9.40 2.68
N ILE A 123 -0.36 8.47 3.51
CA ILE A 123 0.49 7.62 4.37
C ILE A 123 1.53 6.85 3.55
N PRO A 124 1.20 6.15 2.45
CA PRO A 124 2.17 5.40 1.67
C PRO A 124 3.30 6.26 1.11
N TYR A 125 2.98 7.50 0.71
CA TYR A 125 3.93 8.47 0.17
C TYR A 125 4.87 8.99 1.25
N ARG A 126 4.32 9.34 2.42
CA ARG A 126 5.11 9.76 3.59
C ARG A 126 6.04 8.65 4.06
N MET A 127 5.56 7.40 4.12
CA MET A 127 6.38 6.24 4.45
C MET A 127 7.45 5.95 3.39
N ALA A 128 7.15 6.17 2.11
CA ALA A 128 8.14 6.02 1.04
C ALA A 128 9.26 7.05 1.18
N ILE A 129 8.93 8.33 1.41
CA ILE A 129 9.93 9.38 1.68
C ILE A 129 10.78 9.00 2.89
N HIS A 130 10.16 8.63 4.01
CA HIS A 130 10.88 8.23 5.22
C HIS A 130 11.85 7.06 4.98
N ARG A 131 11.42 6.03 4.24
CA ARG A 131 12.29 4.90 3.90
C ARG A 131 13.47 5.30 3.01
N LEU A 132 13.25 6.17 2.03
CA LEU A 132 14.30 6.66 1.14
C LEU A 132 15.30 7.55 1.89
N ASP A 133 14.80 8.47 2.71
CA ASP A 133 15.63 9.32 3.56
C ASP A 133 16.47 8.47 4.53
N ALA A 134 15.88 7.42 5.12
CA ALA A 134 16.60 6.48 5.98
C ALA A 134 17.73 5.74 5.24
N VAL A 135 17.53 5.34 3.98
CA VAL A 135 18.57 4.71 3.15
C VAL A 135 19.68 5.69 2.78
N LEU A 136 19.34 6.96 2.52
CA LEU A 136 20.31 8.00 2.17
C LEU A 136 21.28 8.35 3.30
N VAL A 137 20.85 8.18 4.56
CA VAL A 137 21.65 8.44 5.77
C VAL A 137 22.16 7.17 6.45
N ALA A 138 21.89 6.01 5.87
CA ALA A 138 22.26 4.72 6.42
C ALA A 138 23.78 4.54 6.50
N THR A 139 24.26 3.96 7.59
CA THR A 139 25.67 3.62 7.76
C THR A 139 26.00 2.36 6.97
N VAL A 140 27.23 2.29 6.45
CA VAL A 140 27.75 1.11 5.76
C VAL A 140 28.42 0.21 6.79
N VAL A 141 27.94 -1.01 6.94
CA VAL A 141 28.61 -2.06 7.70
C VAL A 141 29.16 -3.07 6.71
N LEU A 142 30.49 -3.12 6.61
CA LEU A 142 31.16 -4.15 5.85
C LEU A 142 30.93 -5.49 6.55
N PRO A 143 30.48 -6.53 5.83
CA PRO A 143 30.37 -7.85 6.44
C PRO A 143 31.75 -8.25 6.97
N ALA A 144 31.80 -8.65 8.24
CA ALA A 144 33.02 -9.19 8.82
C ALA A 144 33.52 -10.31 7.90
N PRO A 145 34.85 -10.39 7.62
CA PRO A 145 35.39 -11.44 6.79
C PRO A 145 34.88 -12.76 7.33
N ALA A 146 34.20 -13.53 6.48
CA ALA A 146 33.58 -14.78 6.90
C ALA A 146 34.68 -15.63 7.56
N LYS A 147 34.66 -15.77 8.89
CA LYS A 147 35.39 -16.84 9.56
C LYS A 147 34.93 -18.09 8.85
N SER A 148 35.84 -18.72 8.11
CA SER A 148 35.57 -19.92 7.32
C SER A 148 34.90 -20.93 8.23
N ARG A 149 33.56 -20.98 8.22
CA ARG A 149 32.86 -22.07 8.88
C ARG A 149 33.40 -23.32 8.19
N PRO A 150 33.95 -24.29 8.94
CA PRO A 150 34.39 -25.52 8.32
C PRO A 150 33.20 -26.01 7.49
N ARG A 151 33.43 -26.19 6.19
CA ARG A 151 32.46 -26.86 5.33
C ARG A 151 32.22 -28.19 6.03
N VAL A 152 31.07 -28.34 6.67
CA VAL A 152 30.57 -29.66 7.03
C VAL A 152 30.40 -30.33 5.68
N SER A 153 31.39 -31.13 5.32
CA SER A 153 31.38 -31.98 4.14
C SER A 153 30.15 -32.84 4.29
N ARG A 154 29.07 -32.44 3.61
CA ARG A 154 27.88 -33.26 3.47
C ARG A 154 28.39 -34.59 2.89
N PRO A 155 28.26 -35.72 3.60
CA PRO A 155 28.74 -36.98 3.08
C PRO A 155 28.06 -37.19 1.72
N ALA A 156 28.87 -37.56 0.72
CA ALA A 156 28.38 -37.88 -0.60
C ALA A 156 27.27 -38.92 -0.43
N ARG A 157 26.03 -38.56 -0.77
CA ARG A 157 24.94 -39.52 -0.83
C ARG A 157 25.35 -40.54 -1.87
N SER A 158 25.60 -41.77 -1.41
CA SER A 158 25.85 -42.90 -2.29
C SER A 158 24.68 -43.01 -3.27
N PRO A 159 24.92 -43.22 -4.58
CA PRO A 159 23.84 -43.36 -5.57
C PRO A 159 22.97 -44.62 -5.38
N ALA A 160 23.20 -45.41 -4.34
CA ALA A 160 22.44 -46.63 -4.02
C ALA A 160 21.05 -46.39 -3.38
N ASP A 161 20.75 -45.18 -2.90
CA ASP A 161 19.45 -44.87 -2.26
C ASP A 161 18.39 -44.29 -3.23
N ALA A 162 18.61 -44.38 -4.54
CA ALA A 162 17.68 -43.90 -5.57
C ALA A 162 16.57 -44.91 -5.95
N ALA A 163 16.32 -45.93 -5.12
CA ALA A 163 15.21 -46.87 -5.30
C ALA A 163 14.18 -46.69 -4.16
N SER A 164 13.39 -45.62 -4.24
CA SER A 164 12.14 -45.50 -3.47
C SER A 164 10.98 -45.42 -4.46
N PRO A 165 9.91 -46.24 -4.29
CA PRO A 165 8.93 -46.50 -5.34
C PRO A 165 8.03 -45.29 -5.60
N ALA A 166 7.97 -44.89 -6.86
CA ALA A 166 7.19 -43.77 -7.40
C ALA A 166 5.65 -43.99 -7.40
N GLY A 167 5.09 -44.74 -6.44
CA GLY A 167 3.67 -45.12 -6.45
C GLY A 167 2.76 -44.39 -5.44
N GLY A 168 3.33 -43.66 -4.48
CA GLY A 168 2.57 -43.21 -3.30
C GLY A 168 1.99 -41.80 -3.34
N HIS A 169 2.41 -40.95 -4.29
CA HIS A 169 1.97 -39.55 -4.31
C HIS A 169 0.65 -39.37 -5.06
N LEU A 170 0.53 -39.99 -6.23
CA LEU A 170 -0.67 -39.91 -7.07
C LEU A 170 -1.89 -40.54 -6.39
N SER A 171 -1.70 -41.67 -5.71
CA SER A 171 -2.72 -42.34 -4.89
C SER A 171 -3.19 -41.46 -3.71
N ARG A 172 -2.28 -40.74 -3.05
CA ARG A 172 -2.64 -39.77 -2.00
C ARG A 172 -3.40 -38.56 -2.53
N VAL A 173 -3.03 -38.06 -3.70
CA VAL A 173 -3.71 -36.91 -4.33
C VAL A 173 -5.11 -37.29 -4.81
N LEU A 174 -5.29 -38.49 -5.35
CA LEU A 174 -6.60 -38.98 -5.80
C LEU A 174 -7.55 -39.22 -4.62
N ALA A 175 -7.06 -39.82 -3.51
CA ALA A 175 -7.86 -40.00 -2.30
C ALA A 175 -8.31 -38.66 -1.68
N ASP A 176 -7.46 -37.62 -1.70
CA ASP A 176 -7.82 -36.29 -1.20
C ASP A 176 -8.88 -35.61 -2.09
N LEU A 177 -8.85 -35.85 -3.41
CA LEU A 177 -9.85 -35.31 -4.33
C LEU A 177 -11.21 -35.99 -4.20
N GLU A 178 -11.25 -37.30 -3.96
CA GLU A 178 -12.50 -38.03 -3.70
C GLU A 178 -13.17 -37.57 -2.40
N ALA A 179 -12.41 -37.44 -1.31
CA ALA A 179 -12.93 -36.94 -0.04
C ALA A 179 -13.56 -35.53 -0.16
N ARG A 180 -12.95 -34.64 -0.95
CA ARG A 180 -13.48 -33.30 -1.22
C ARG A 180 -14.69 -33.28 -2.16
N ARG A 181 -14.92 -34.35 -2.90
CA ARG A 181 -16.08 -34.49 -3.77
C ARG A 181 -17.29 -34.98 -2.97
N GLU A 182 -17.08 -35.97 -2.10
CA GLU A 182 -18.11 -36.49 -1.20
C GLU A 182 -18.63 -35.41 -0.24
N ALA A 183 -17.73 -34.61 0.33
CA ALA A 183 -18.10 -33.49 1.21
C ALA A 183 -18.91 -32.37 0.53
N ARG A 184 -18.89 -32.30 -0.81
CA ARG A 184 -19.70 -31.34 -1.60
C ARG A 184 -21.03 -31.91 -2.09
N SER A 185 -21.20 -33.24 -2.05
CA SER A 185 -22.40 -33.94 -2.51
C SER A 185 -23.37 -34.31 -1.38
N THR A 186 -23.08 -33.99 -0.13
CA THR A 186 -24.06 -33.99 0.97
C THR A 186 -24.83 -32.67 0.97
N PRO A 187 -26.04 -32.60 0.37
CA PRO A 187 -26.92 -31.46 0.58
C PRO A 187 -27.32 -31.42 2.06
N ASP A 188 -27.25 -30.23 2.66
CA ASP A 188 -27.95 -29.89 3.90
C ASP A 188 -29.44 -30.19 3.72
N ALA A 189 -29.85 -31.41 4.10
CA ALA A 189 -31.21 -31.69 4.51
C ALA A 189 -31.26 -31.45 6.02
N GLU A 190 -32.19 -30.59 6.44
CA GLU A 190 -32.54 -30.23 7.82
C GLU A 190 -31.79 -29.04 8.43
N ARG A 191 -32.27 -27.82 8.16
CA ARG A 191 -33.14 -27.07 9.11
C ARG A 191 -33.61 -25.73 8.55
#